data_AF-A0ABD1C4E1-F1
#
_entry.id   AF-A0ABD1C4E1-F1
#
_cell.length_a   1.000
_cell.length_b   1.000
_cell.length_c   1.000
_cell.angle_alpha   90.00
_cell.angle_beta   90.00
_cell.angle_gamma   90.00
#
_symmetry.space_group_name_H-M   'P 1'
#
loop_
_entity.id
_entity.type
_entity.pdbx_description
1 polymer ?
#
loop_
_entity_poly.entity_id
_entity_poly.type
_entity_poly.pdbx_seq_one_letter_code
_entity_poly.pdbx_strand_id
1 'polypeptide(L)'
;MIFKSKDRLSKDLWEFIHKELRYKSSFAVDREHAKRISSARGEWTLSHPQSNGESGLVLGRTLLQYVTLVDYGQSILLWHIATDLIYHTEIGDFTEEQFRCRELSKMLSDYMMYLMMMKPALMSAVAGTGKMKFTETCSVARTFFGNRFVDVKEACNQLLSNERNTMVLYMGDESTLEDACKLAEELLRVERRSGRGGSIWGLVSRVWVEMLCYAANQCDSKQHIAQLSQGGELASFVWLFMAHLGIGKHATMHHPA
;
A
#
# COMPACT_ATOMS: atom_id res chain seq x y z
N MET A 1 14.92 -11.36 -4.17
CA MET A 1 14.75 -10.66 -2.88
C MET A 1 14.01 -11.60 -1.94
N ILE A 2 14.73 -12.22 -1.00
CA ILE A 2 14.12 -13.07 0.03
C ILE A 2 13.91 -12.18 1.24
N PHE A 3 12.66 -11.87 1.58
CA PHE A 3 12.31 -11.32 2.89
C PHE A 3 12.52 -12.43 3.93
N LYS A 4 13.78 -12.65 4.32
CA LYS A 4 14.16 -13.37 5.53
C LYS A 4 14.79 -12.37 6.48
N SER A 5 14.01 -11.36 6.87
CA SER A 5 14.31 -10.68 8.11
C SER A 5 13.94 -11.67 9.23
N LYS A 6 14.91 -11.99 10.10
CA LYS A 6 14.68 -12.67 11.37
C LYS A 6 14.04 -11.73 12.39
N ASP A 7 13.77 -10.48 12.02
CA ASP A 7 13.29 -9.47 12.93
C ASP A 7 11.82 -9.73 13.21
N ARG A 8 11.51 -9.74 14.51
CA ARG A 8 10.14 -9.76 14.98
C ARG A 8 9.39 -8.58 14.36
N LEU A 9 8.09 -8.77 14.13
CA LEU A 9 7.18 -7.65 13.88
C LEU A 9 7.52 -6.51 14.85
N SER A 10 7.93 -5.36 14.32
CA SER A 10 8.32 -4.26 15.20
C SER A 10 7.11 -3.83 16.02
N LYS A 11 7.34 -3.46 17.28
CA LYS A 11 6.28 -2.99 18.17
C LYS A 11 5.54 -1.81 17.53
N ASP A 12 6.27 -0.89 16.91
CA ASP A 12 5.71 0.28 16.24
C ASP A 12 4.80 -0.07 15.06
N LEU A 13 5.20 -1.04 14.23
CA LEU A 13 4.37 -1.51 13.13
C LEU A 13 3.07 -2.13 13.64
N TRP A 14 3.17 -2.98 14.66
CA TRP A 14 1.99 -3.60 15.26
C TRP A 14 1.06 -2.58 15.90
N GLU A 15 1.58 -1.65 16.69
CA GLU A 15 0.80 -0.58 17.32
C GLU A 15 0.10 0.30 16.29
N PHE A 16 0.77 0.61 15.19
CA PHE A 16 0.18 1.37 14.08
C PHE A 16 -0.97 0.61 13.41
N ILE A 17 -0.74 -0.64 12.99
CA ILE A 17 -1.79 -1.49 12.40
C ILE A 17 -2.98 -1.61 13.36
N HIS A 18 -2.70 -1.84 14.65
CA HIS A 18 -3.71 -2.00 15.68
C HIS A 18 -4.54 -0.73 15.87
N LYS A 19 -3.90 0.45 15.89
CA LYS A 19 -4.58 1.76 15.97
C LYS A 19 -5.51 1.97 14.76
N GLU A 20 -5.02 1.71 13.55
CA GLU A 20 -5.81 1.89 12.33
C GLU A 20 -6.99 0.94 12.23
N LEU A 21 -6.81 -0.33 12.63
CA LEU A 21 -7.89 -1.31 12.66
C LEU A 21 -8.97 -0.98 13.71
N ARG A 22 -8.58 -0.50 14.90
CA ARG A 22 -9.53 -0.01 15.90
C ARG A 22 -10.30 1.21 15.39
N TYR A 23 -9.61 2.18 14.80
CA TYR A 23 -10.24 3.35 14.19
C TYR A 23 -11.26 2.92 13.13
N LYS A 24 -10.91 1.99 12.24
CA LYS A 24 -11.86 1.48 11.23
C LYS A 24 -13.03 0.74 11.86
N SER A 25 -12.79 -0.07 12.90
CA SER A 25 -13.85 -0.83 13.58
C SER A 25 -14.92 0.06 14.22
N SER A 26 -14.60 1.30 14.63
CA SER A 26 -15.62 2.21 15.18
C SER A 26 -16.67 2.66 14.15
N PHE A 27 -16.42 2.45 12.85
CA PHE A 27 -17.37 2.73 11.78
C PHE A 27 -18.14 1.48 11.32
N ALA A 28 -17.80 0.29 11.83
CA ALA A 28 -18.45 -0.96 11.49
C ALA A 28 -19.72 -1.19 12.34
N VAL A 29 -20.67 -0.25 12.23
CA VAL A 29 -21.91 -0.24 13.03
C VAL A 29 -22.85 -1.41 12.72
N ASP A 30 -22.72 -1.99 11.54
CA ASP A 30 -23.46 -3.19 11.12
C ASP A 30 -22.62 -4.05 10.17
N ARG A 31 -23.19 -5.18 9.75
CA ARG A 31 -22.53 -6.15 8.87
C ARG A 31 -22.21 -5.58 7.48
N GLU A 32 -23.02 -4.66 6.97
CA GLU A 32 -22.81 -4.05 5.66
C GLU A 32 -21.61 -3.09 5.71
N HIS A 33 -21.55 -2.23 6.71
CA HIS A 33 -20.42 -1.33 6.97
C HIS A 33 -19.14 -2.12 7.25
N ALA A 34 -19.20 -3.15 8.09
CA ALA A 34 -18.07 -4.05 8.37
C ALA A 34 -17.54 -4.70 7.08
N LYS A 35 -18.43 -5.19 6.22
CA LYS A 35 -18.07 -5.79 4.93
C LYS A 35 -17.46 -4.76 3.98
N ARG A 36 -18.00 -3.55 3.92
CA ARG A 36 -17.48 -2.45 3.08
C ARG A 36 -16.06 -2.07 3.50
N ILE A 37 -15.84 -1.88 4.80
CA ILE A 37 -14.52 -1.53 5.37
C ILE A 37 -13.50 -2.64 5.09
N SER A 38 -13.87 -3.91 5.29
CA SER A 38 -12.94 -5.04 5.11
C SER A 38 -12.75 -5.50 3.67
N SER A 39 -13.57 -4.99 2.74
CA SER A 39 -13.41 -5.21 1.31
C SER A 39 -12.73 -4.04 0.59
N ALA A 40 -12.45 -2.94 1.30
CA ALA A 40 -11.70 -1.82 0.75
C ALA A 40 -10.20 -2.14 0.69
N ARG A 41 -9.53 -1.62 -0.34
CA ARG A 41 -8.10 -1.82 -0.65
C ARG A 41 -7.33 -0.50 -0.78
N GLY A 42 -7.85 0.57 -0.21
CA GLY A 42 -7.29 1.92 -0.19
C GLY A 42 -8.37 2.99 -0.28
N GLU A 43 -9.50 2.68 -0.93
CA GLU A 43 -10.57 3.63 -1.20
C GLU A 43 -11.27 4.16 0.06
N TRP A 44 -11.33 3.38 1.14
CA TRP A 44 -11.94 3.84 2.39
C TRP A 44 -11.05 4.89 3.04
N THR A 45 -9.74 4.61 3.15
CA THR A 45 -8.74 5.58 3.64
C THR A 45 -8.71 6.85 2.80
N LEU A 46 -8.77 6.74 1.47
CA LEU A 46 -8.76 7.89 0.57
C LEU A 46 -10.06 8.70 0.65
N SER A 47 -11.21 8.07 0.91
CA SER A 47 -12.49 8.75 1.04
C SER A 47 -12.75 9.35 2.43
N HIS A 48 -12.00 8.92 3.45
CA HIS A 48 -12.14 9.36 4.86
C HIS A 48 -10.79 9.81 5.43
N PRO A 49 -10.20 10.91 4.92
CA PRO A 49 -8.90 11.39 5.37
C PRO A 49 -8.98 11.88 6.82
N GLN A 50 -8.20 11.27 7.71
CA GLN A 50 -8.20 11.58 9.14
C GLN A 50 -7.62 12.96 9.49
N SER A 51 -6.83 13.59 8.61
CA SER A 51 -5.95 14.70 9.00
C SER A 51 -5.99 15.96 8.11
N ASN A 52 -6.76 16.00 7.01
CA ASN A 52 -6.49 16.99 5.95
C ASN A 52 -7.68 17.86 5.48
N GLY A 53 -8.82 17.90 6.18
CA GLY A 53 -9.97 18.76 5.81
C GLY A 53 -10.40 18.59 4.33
N GLU A 54 -10.92 19.65 3.69
CA GLU A 54 -11.33 19.63 2.28
C GLU A 54 -10.18 19.27 1.31
N SER A 55 -8.96 19.72 1.61
CA SER A 55 -7.77 19.41 0.79
C SER A 55 -7.46 17.90 0.78
N GLY A 56 -7.69 17.22 1.90
CA GLY A 56 -7.58 15.77 2.01
C GLY A 56 -8.59 15.04 1.16
N LEU A 57 -9.83 15.53 1.09
CA LEU A 57 -10.91 14.91 0.32
C LEU A 57 -10.66 15.06 -1.19
N VAL A 58 -10.20 16.22 -1.64
CA VAL A 58 -9.85 16.44 -3.05
C VAL A 58 -8.71 15.53 -3.47
N LEU A 59 -7.64 15.45 -2.67
CA LEU A 59 -6.54 14.53 -2.92
C LEU A 59 -7.02 13.08 -2.96
N GLY A 60 -7.80 12.68 -1.96
CA GLY A 60 -8.39 11.35 -1.89
C GLY A 60 -9.09 10.96 -3.19
N ARG A 61 -9.93 11.85 -3.73
CA ARG A 61 -10.62 11.64 -5.01
C ARG A 61 -9.65 11.48 -6.18
N THR A 62 -8.62 12.31 -6.28
CA THR A 62 -7.59 12.16 -7.33
C THR A 62 -6.87 10.81 -7.24
N LEU A 63 -6.61 10.34 -6.02
CA LEU A 63 -5.86 9.10 -5.80
C LEU A 63 -6.71 7.83 -5.95
N LEU A 64 -8.05 7.93 -5.88
CA LEU A 64 -8.94 6.78 -5.95
C LEU A 64 -8.72 5.93 -7.20
N GLN A 65 -8.41 6.55 -8.34
CA GLN A 65 -8.21 5.82 -9.59
C GLN A 65 -7.09 4.77 -9.51
N TYR A 66 -6.04 5.03 -8.72
CA TYR A 66 -4.90 4.13 -8.56
C TYR A 66 -5.18 2.93 -7.63
N VAL A 67 -6.38 2.87 -7.04
CA VAL A 67 -6.85 1.71 -6.27
C VAL A 67 -8.15 1.13 -6.81
N THR A 68 -9.04 1.92 -7.42
CA THR A 68 -10.37 1.43 -7.87
C THR A 68 -10.41 1.02 -9.34
N LEU A 69 -9.64 1.67 -10.22
CA LEU A 69 -9.69 1.44 -11.67
C LEU A 69 -8.69 0.41 -12.18
N VAL A 70 -7.92 -0.20 -11.28
CA VAL A 70 -6.92 -1.24 -11.60
C VAL A 70 -7.19 -2.51 -10.79
N ASP A 71 -6.69 -3.66 -11.23
CA ASP A 71 -6.76 -4.87 -10.41
C ASP A 71 -5.86 -4.75 -9.16
N TYR A 72 -6.06 -5.62 -8.18
CA TYR A 72 -5.41 -5.46 -6.87
C TYR A 72 -3.89 -5.66 -6.95
N GLY A 73 -3.42 -6.61 -7.78
CA GLY A 73 -2.00 -6.79 -8.02
C GLY A 73 -1.37 -5.56 -8.67
N GLN A 74 -2.05 -4.97 -9.65
CA GLN A 74 -1.60 -3.71 -10.24
C GLN A 74 -1.63 -2.56 -9.23
N SER A 75 -2.63 -2.47 -8.34
CA SER A 75 -2.65 -1.43 -7.29
C SER A 75 -1.46 -1.55 -6.33
N ILE A 76 -1.09 -2.77 -5.92
CA ILE A 76 0.11 -3.00 -5.08
C ILE A 76 1.34 -2.52 -5.82
N LEU A 77 1.49 -2.87 -7.11
CA LEU A 77 2.66 -2.50 -7.89
C LEU A 77 2.77 -0.97 -8.08
N LEU A 78 1.66 -0.30 -8.42
CA LEU A 78 1.60 1.16 -8.58
C LEU A 78 2.01 1.87 -7.29
N TRP A 79 1.36 1.51 -6.18
CA TRP A 79 1.62 2.13 -4.89
C TRP A 79 3.02 1.80 -4.38
N HIS A 80 3.55 0.62 -4.68
CA HIS A 80 4.91 0.24 -4.29
C HIS A 80 5.96 1.12 -4.98
N ILE A 81 5.89 1.20 -6.32
CA ILE A 81 6.79 2.05 -7.10
C ILE A 81 6.65 3.51 -6.68
N ALA A 82 5.41 4.01 -6.53
CA ALA A 82 5.19 5.39 -6.10
C ALA A 82 5.77 5.66 -4.70
N THR A 83 5.59 4.71 -3.76
CA THR A 83 6.18 4.78 -2.41
C THR A 83 7.69 4.87 -2.48
N ASP A 84 8.35 4.05 -3.31
CA ASP A 84 9.80 4.10 -3.48
C ASP A 84 10.28 5.42 -4.09
N LEU A 85 9.60 5.92 -5.13
CA LEU A 85 9.92 7.21 -5.75
C LEU A 85 9.88 8.36 -4.74
N ILE A 86 8.81 8.45 -3.95
CA ILE A 86 8.69 9.52 -2.95
C ILE A 86 9.59 9.28 -1.73
N TYR A 87 9.90 8.02 -1.40
CA TYR A 87 10.81 7.67 -0.29
C TYR A 87 12.23 8.15 -0.59
N HIS A 88 12.70 8.00 -1.83
CA HIS A 88 14.03 8.43 -2.25
C HIS A 88 14.11 9.92 -2.63
N THR A 89 12.99 10.64 -2.61
CA THR A 89 12.99 12.09 -2.80
C THR A 89 13.35 12.79 -1.49
N GLU A 90 14.35 13.67 -1.53
CA GLU A 90 14.74 14.48 -0.36
C GLU A 90 13.74 15.63 -0.16
N ILE A 91 12.88 15.51 0.84
CA ILE A 91 11.85 16.50 1.14
C ILE A 91 11.96 16.93 2.60
N GLY A 92 12.74 17.99 2.83
CA GLY A 92 12.77 18.73 4.10
C GLY A 92 13.09 17.91 5.35
N ASP A 93 12.92 18.56 6.50
CA ASP A 93 13.06 17.92 7.81
C ASP A 93 11.71 17.32 8.23
N PHE A 94 11.71 16.03 8.58
CA PHE A 94 10.54 15.36 9.14
C PHE A 94 10.47 15.51 10.66
N THR A 95 9.27 15.66 11.22
CA THR A 95 9.04 15.36 12.64
C THR A 95 9.22 13.85 12.88
N GLU A 96 9.41 13.46 14.14
CA GLU A 96 9.54 12.04 14.51
C GLU A 96 8.34 11.20 14.05
N GLU A 97 7.12 11.73 14.16
CA GLU A 97 5.91 11.05 13.70
C GLU A 97 5.87 10.90 12.17
N GLN A 98 6.28 11.93 11.43
CA GLN A 98 6.32 11.91 9.96
C GLN A 98 7.37 10.90 9.47
N PHE A 99 8.55 10.91 10.09
CA PHE A 99 9.61 9.93 9.82
C PHE A 99 9.12 8.52 10.13
N ARG A 100 8.45 8.31 11.26
CA ARG A 100 7.86 7.00 11.61
C ARG A 100 6.85 6.54 10.55
N CYS A 101 5.94 7.42 10.10
CA CYS A 101 4.98 7.07 9.05
C CYS A 101 5.66 6.73 7.72
N ARG A 102 6.77 7.40 7.39
CA ARG A 102 7.59 7.13 6.20
C ARG A 102 8.20 5.74 6.25
N GLU A 103 8.84 5.37 7.37
CA GLU A 103 9.44 4.04 7.56
C GLU A 103 8.38 2.93 7.53
N LEU A 104 7.24 3.15 8.21
CA LEU A 104 6.12 2.20 8.19
C LEU A 104 5.53 2.03 6.79
N SER A 105 5.42 3.11 6.02
CA SER A 105 4.96 3.05 4.63
C SER A 105 5.87 2.18 3.77
N LYS A 106 7.19 2.37 3.89
CA LYS A 106 8.18 1.58 3.13
C LYS A 106 8.15 0.12 3.56
N MET A 107 8.11 -0.17 4.86
CA MET A 107 8.06 -1.53 5.39
C MET A 107 6.81 -2.29 4.95
N LEU A 108 5.64 -1.65 5.00
CA LEU A 108 4.39 -2.26 4.55
C LEU A 108 4.36 -2.46 3.03
N SER A 109 4.82 -1.46 2.26
CA SER A 109 4.96 -1.55 0.82
C SER A 109 5.79 -2.77 0.39
N ASP A 110 6.97 -2.94 1.01
CA ASP A 110 7.85 -4.07 0.77
C ASP A 110 7.23 -5.41 1.16
N TYR A 111 6.52 -5.44 2.30
CA TYR A 111 5.81 -6.64 2.73
C TYR A 111 4.69 -7.04 1.76
N MET A 112 3.93 -6.08 1.25
CA MET A 112 2.87 -6.34 0.27
C MET A 112 3.43 -6.86 -1.07
N MET A 113 4.55 -6.31 -1.53
CA MET A 113 5.26 -6.86 -2.70
C MET A 113 5.79 -8.27 -2.44
N TYR A 114 6.34 -8.53 -1.25
CA TYR A 114 6.76 -9.87 -0.84
C TYR A 114 5.58 -10.85 -0.87
N LEU A 115 4.42 -10.47 -0.33
CA LEU A 115 3.23 -11.33 -0.36
C LEU A 115 2.83 -11.66 -1.80
N MET A 116 2.77 -10.65 -2.67
CA MET A 116 2.39 -10.81 -4.09
C MET A 116 3.35 -11.73 -4.84
N MET A 117 4.66 -11.60 -4.61
CA MET A 117 5.68 -12.33 -5.37
C MET A 117 5.96 -13.72 -4.80
N MET A 118 6.08 -13.82 -3.47
CA MET A 118 6.61 -14.99 -2.76
C MET A 118 5.56 -15.79 -1.99
N LYS A 119 4.41 -15.20 -1.62
CA LYS A 119 3.33 -15.87 -0.90
C LYS A 119 2.00 -15.81 -1.66
N PRO A 120 1.94 -16.22 -2.94
CA PRO A 120 0.72 -16.11 -3.75
C PRO A 120 -0.47 -16.88 -3.16
N ALA A 121 -0.23 -17.93 -2.36
CA ALA A 121 -1.30 -18.66 -1.66
C ALA A 121 -2.09 -17.77 -0.67
N LEU A 122 -1.41 -16.85 0.01
CA LEU A 122 -2.03 -15.84 0.88
C LEU A 122 -2.71 -14.71 0.11
N MET A 123 -2.54 -14.70 -1.21
CA MET A 123 -3.10 -13.72 -2.11
C MET A 123 -4.10 -14.35 -3.09
N SER A 124 -4.32 -15.67 -3.08
CA SER A 124 -4.85 -16.38 -4.27
C SER A 124 -6.25 -15.97 -4.74
N ALA A 125 -7.06 -15.35 -3.88
CA ALA A 125 -8.34 -14.73 -4.29
C ALA A 125 -8.19 -13.37 -4.99
N VAL A 126 -7.04 -12.72 -4.84
CA VAL A 126 -6.76 -11.32 -5.21
C VAL A 126 -5.43 -11.12 -5.93
N ALA A 127 -4.65 -12.19 -6.15
CA ALA A 127 -3.32 -12.14 -6.75
C ALA A 127 -3.32 -11.54 -8.16
N GLY A 128 -4.50 -11.47 -8.80
CA GLY A 128 -4.72 -10.79 -10.07
C GLY A 128 -3.70 -11.19 -11.14
N THR A 129 -3.43 -10.27 -12.06
CA THR A 129 -2.35 -10.37 -13.04
C THR A 129 -1.06 -9.73 -12.51
N GLY A 130 -0.91 -9.54 -11.19
CA GLY A 130 0.15 -8.75 -10.58
C GLY A 130 1.58 -9.15 -11.01
N LYS A 131 1.86 -10.46 -11.12
CA LYS A 131 3.17 -10.96 -11.61
C LYS A 131 3.42 -10.66 -13.09
N MET A 132 2.36 -10.71 -13.89
CA MET A 132 2.42 -10.35 -15.32
C MET A 132 2.69 -8.86 -15.46
N LYS A 133 1.93 -8.01 -14.74
CA LYS A 133 2.15 -6.56 -14.69
C LYS A 133 3.54 -6.20 -14.20
N PHE A 134 4.03 -6.85 -13.15
CA PHE A 134 5.41 -6.68 -12.69
C PHE A 134 6.43 -6.95 -13.80
N THR A 135 6.24 -8.04 -14.57
CA THR A 135 7.14 -8.41 -15.67
C THR A 135 7.09 -7.38 -16.81
N GLU A 136 5.89 -6.92 -17.18
CA GLU A 136 5.67 -5.85 -18.16
C GLU A 136 6.36 -4.55 -17.72
N THR A 137 6.11 -4.11 -16.48
CA THR A 137 6.72 -2.92 -15.88
C THR A 137 8.24 -3.02 -15.84
N CYS A 138 8.81 -4.17 -15.49
CA CYS A 138 10.26 -4.37 -15.56
C CYS A 138 10.79 -4.29 -17.00
N SER A 139 10.01 -4.73 -18.00
CA SER A 139 10.40 -4.58 -19.41
C SER A 139 10.46 -3.12 -19.82
N VAL A 140 9.43 -2.35 -19.46
CA VAL A 140 9.37 -0.89 -19.67
C VAL A 140 10.56 -0.20 -18.99
N ALA A 141 10.80 -0.49 -17.70
CA ALA A 141 11.93 0.07 -16.96
C ALA A 141 13.28 -0.27 -17.61
N ARG A 142 13.49 -1.53 -18.04
CA ARG A 142 14.72 -1.94 -18.74
C ARG A 142 14.92 -1.19 -20.05
N THR A 143 13.85 -0.96 -20.82
CA THR A 143 13.93 -0.16 -22.05
C THR A 143 14.32 1.29 -21.74
N PHE A 144 13.73 1.88 -20.70
CA PHE A 144 14.00 3.26 -20.30
C PHE A 144 15.45 3.47 -19.80
N PHE A 145 15.89 2.64 -18.86
CA PHE A 145 17.23 2.75 -18.28
C PHE A 145 18.32 2.21 -19.22
N GLY A 146 17.98 1.28 -20.11
CA GLY A 146 18.94 0.56 -20.95
C GLY A 146 19.89 -0.29 -20.12
N ASN A 147 21.15 -0.40 -20.57
CA ASN A 147 22.21 -1.13 -19.86
C ASN A 147 22.95 -0.28 -18.81
N ARG A 148 22.39 0.86 -18.40
CA ARG A 148 23.03 1.76 -17.43
C ARG A 148 22.93 1.17 -16.03
N PHE A 149 24.05 1.12 -15.32
CA PHE A 149 24.02 0.93 -13.88
C PHE A 149 23.66 2.28 -13.25
N VAL A 150 22.49 2.34 -12.63
CA VAL A 150 21.97 3.56 -12.01
C VAL A 150 21.69 3.24 -10.55
N ASP A 151 22.21 4.08 -9.64
CA ASP A 151 21.84 4.00 -8.22
C ASP A 151 20.33 4.22 -8.07
N VAL A 152 19.71 3.64 -7.04
CA VAL A 152 18.25 3.73 -6.84
C VAL A 152 17.78 5.18 -6.77
N LYS A 153 18.52 6.06 -6.06
CA LYS A 153 18.14 7.47 -5.94
C LYS A 153 18.17 8.16 -7.30
N GLU A 154 19.19 7.89 -8.10
CA GLU A 154 19.32 8.44 -9.44
C GLU A 154 18.23 7.92 -10.39
N ALA A 155 17.90 6.63 -10.29
CA ALA A 155 16.81 6.03 -11.06
C ALA A 155 15.45 6.67 -10.71
N CYS A 156 15.19 6.92 -9.42
CA CYS A 156 13.99 7.63 -8.96
C CYS A 156 13.95 9.07 -9.50
N ASN A 157 15.08 9.79 -9.47
CA ASN A 157 15.15 11.15 -10.01
C ASN A 157 14.86 11.20 -11.51
N GLN A 158 15.42 10.27 -12.30
CA GLN A 158 15.17 10.20 -13.74
C GLN A 158 13.69 9.93 -14.03
N LEU A 159 13.07 8.99 -13.30
CA LEU A 159 11.65 8.68 -13.42
C LEU A 159 10.75 9.86 -13.02
N LEU A 160 11.16 10.70 -12.08
CA LEU A 160 10.41 11.90 -11.68
C LEU A 160 10.74 13.14 -12.51
N SER A 161 11.62 13.02 -13.51
CA SER A 161 12.05 14.12 -14.37
C SER A 161 11.35 14.11 -15.73
N ASN A 162 11.49 15.20 -16.47
CA ASN A 162 11.02 15.30 -17.84
C ASN A 162 11.70 14.32 -18.80
N GLU A 163 12.81 13.67 -18.43
CA GLU A 163 13.44 12.62 -19.24
C GLU A 163 12.49 11.45 -19.47
N ARG A 164 11.57 11.20 -18.52
CA ARG A 164 10.50 10.20 -18.63
C ARG A 164 9.56 10.46 -19.82
N ASN A 165 9.43 11.70 -20.31
CA ASN A 165 8.58 11.99 -21.48
C ASN A 165 8.99 11.18 -22.71
N THR A 166 10.28 10.79 -22.81
CA THR A 166 10.78 9.89 -23.85
C THR A 166 10.16 8.49 -23.74
N MET A 167 9.93 7.99 -22.52
CA MET A 167 9.26 6.72 -22.25
C MET A 167 7.83 6.73 -22.79
N VAL A 168 7.07 7.80 -22.52
CA VAL A 168 5.68 7.97 -22.96
C VAL A 168 5.59 7.98 -24.50
N LEU A 169 6.54 8.64 -25.18
CA LEU A 169 6.57 8.72 -26.64
C LEU A 169 6.78 7.35 -27.31
N TYR A 170 7.62 6.48 -26.75
CA TYR A 170 7.97 5.19 -27.37
C TYR A 170 7.12 4.01 -26.88
N MET A 171 6.58 4.08 -25.67
CA MET A 171 5.88 2.94 -25.03
C MET A 171 4.43 3.23 -24.67
N GLY A 172 3.94 4.44 -24.95
CA GLY A 172 2.55 4.84 -24.71
C GLY A 172 2.30 5.31 -23.27
N ASP A 173 1.22 6.06 -23.11
CA ASP A 173 0.80 6.67 -21.83
C ASP A 173 0.11 5.68 -20.87
N GLU A 174 -0.13 4.44 -21.31
CA GLU A 174 -0.91 3.42 -20.59
C GLU A 174 -0.04 2.41 -19.81
N SER A 175 1.23 2.73 -19.55
CA SER A 175 2.11 1.82 -18.80
C SER A 175 1.92 1.96 -17.29
N THR A 176 1.93 0.84 -16.56
CA THR A 176 1.90 0.83 -15.09
C THR A 176 3.05 1.63 -14.47
N LEU A 177 4.20 1.73 -15.17
CA LEU A 177 5.31 2.56 -14.69
C LEU A 177 4.96 4.05 -14.75
N GLU A 178 4.33 4.49 -15.84
CA GLU A 178 3.88 5.88 -16.00
C GLU A 178 2.81 6.24 -14.97
N ASP A 179 1.80 5.38 -14.78
CA ASP A 179 0.77 5.57 -13.76
C ASP A 179 1.37 5.67 -12.35
N ALA A 180 2.39 4.86 -12.04
CA ALA A 180 3.07 4.93 -10.74
C ALA A 180 3.84 6.25 -10.59
N CYS A 181 4.45 6.76 -11.67
CA CYS A 181 5.12 8.05 -11.65
C CYS A 181 4.14 9.20 -11.47
N LYS A 182 2.99 9.18 -12.17
CA LYS A 182 1.89 10.15 -11.98
C LYS A 182 1.35 10.13 -10.55
N LEU A 183 1.17 8.94 -9.97
CA LEU A 183 0.82 8.78 -8.56
C LEU A 183 1.87 9.42 -7.64
N ALA A 184 3.15 9.14 -7.85
CA ALA A 184 4.24 9.73 -7.08
C ALA A 184 4.26 11.26 -7.17
N GLU A 185 4.05 11.82 -8.37
CA GLU A 185 3.98 13.27 -8.59
C GLU A 185 2.84 13.92 -7.80
N GLU A 186 1.64 13.32 -7.79
CA GLU A 186 0.52 13.82 -6.99
C GLU A 186 0.81 13.77 -5.48
N LEU A 187 1.45 12.70 -5.00
CA LEU A 187 1.86 12.58 -3.59
C LEU A 187 2.92 13.64 -3.23
N LEU A 188 3.94 13.84 -4.08
CA LEU A 188 4.98 14.86 -3.89
C LEU A 188 4.43 16.28 -3.94
N ARG A 189 3.45 16.54 -4.82
CA ARG A 189 2.79 17.84 -4.94
C ARG A 189 2.13 18.24 -3.62
N VAL A 190 1.58 17.28 -2.90
CA VAL A 190 0.98 17.50 -1.58
C VAL A 190 2.05 17.66 -0.51
N GLU A 191 3.07 16.80 -0.50
CA GLU A 191 4.14 16.88 0.51
C GLU A 191 4.83 18.25 0.48
N ARG A 192 5.18 18.75 -0.72
CA ARG A 192 5.82 20.05 -0.88
C ARG A 192 4.96 21.23 -0.42
N ARG A 193 3.63 21.07 -0.39
CA ARG A 193 2.69 22.13 0.04
C ARG A 193 2.30 22.05 1.51
N SER A 194 2.50 20.90 2.15
CA SER A 194 2.01 20.65 3.51
C SER A 194 2.86 21.32 4.59
N GLY A 195 4.05 21.84 4.23
CA GLY A 195 4.97 22.49 5.17
C GLY A 195 5.32 21.58 6.34
N ARG A 196 5.67 22.14 7.50
CA ARG A 196 5.95 21.33 8.72
C ARG A 196 4.69 20.75 9.39
N GLY A 197 3.49 21.20 9.00
CA GLY A 197 2.24 20.89 9.69
C GLY A 197 1.50 19.64 9.19
N GLY A 198 1.91 19.07 8.05
CA GLY A 198 1.28 17.88 7.48
C GLY A 198 2.25 17.08 6.63
N SER A 199 2.00 15.77 6.53
CA SER A 199 2.78 14.88 5.67
C SER A 199 1.90 13.81 5.02
N ILE A 200 2.19 13.51 3.77
CA ILE A 200 1.56 12.48 2.95
C ILE A 200 1.82 11.08 3.50
N TRP A 201 2.90 10.90 4.26
CA TRP A 201 3.29 9.60 4.82
C TRP A 201 2.24 9.01 5.76
N GLY A 202 1.49 9.86 6.47
CA GLY A 202 0.35 9.42 7.27
C GLY A 202 -0.77 8.83 6.41
N LEU A 203 -1.01 9.37 5.21
CA LEU A 203 -1.98 8.81 4.27
C LEU A 203 -1.46 7.50 3.65
N VAL A 204 -0.22 7.50 3.15
CA VAL A 204 0.39 6.36 2.46
C VAL A 204 0.45 5.13 3.37
N SER A 205 0.90 5.29 4.61
CA SER A 205 0.94 4.21 5.60
C SER A 205 -0.45 3.62 5.86
N ARG A 206 -1.50 4.44 5.96
CA ARG A 206 -2.89 3.98 6.14
C ARG A 206 -3.45 3.24 4.94
N VAL A 207 -3.12 3.68 3.72
CA VAL A 207 -3.50 2.95 2.50
C VAL A 207 -2.86 1.58 2.48
N TRP A 208 -1.58 1.47 2.85
CA TRP A 208 -0.91 0.18 2.94
C TRP A 208 -1.51 -0.75 4.00
N VAL A 209 -1.91 -0.22 5.17
CA VAL A 209 -2.66 -1.01 6.17
C VAL A 209 -3.97 -1.51 5.58
N GLU A 210 -4.70 -0.68 4.83
CA GLU A 210 -5.94 -1.11 4.17
C GLU A 210 -5.70 -2.22 3.14
N MET A 211 -4.67 -2.09 2.29
CA MET A 211 -4.29 -3.14 1.36
C MET A 211 -3.94 -4.44 2.10
N LEU A 212 -3.20 -4.38 3.21
CA LEU A 212 -2.90 -5.57 4.02
C LEU A 212 -4.17 -6.21 4.60
N CYS A 213 -5.11 -5.41 5.10
CA CYS A 213 -6.39 -5.90 5.61
C CYS A 213 -7.19 -6.60 4.50
N TYR A 214 -7.20 -6.03 3.29
CA TYR A 214 -7.86 -6.62 2.15
C TYR A 214 -7.25 -7.99 1.81
N ALA A 215 -5.92 -8.11 1.69
CA ALA A 215 -5.27 -9.39 1.44
C ALA A 215 -5.60 -10.43 2.53
N ALA A 216 -5.51 -10.03 3.79
CA ALA A 216 -5.85 -10.88 4.94
C ALA A 216 -7.32 -11.34 4.92
N ASN A 217 -8.24 -10.49 4.48
CA ASN A 217 -9.67 -10.82 4.46
C ASN A 217 -10.09 -11.71 3.29
N GLN A 218 -9.32 -11.67 2.19
CA GLN A 218 -9.60 -12.45 0.98
C GLN A 218 -8.87 -13.79 0.93
N CYS A 219 -7.86 -13.97 1.76
CA CYS A 219 -7.16 -15.23 1.92
C CYS A 219 -8.09 -16.31 2.54
N ASP A 220 -8.01 -17.54 2.01
CA ASP A 220 -8.76 -18.68 2.55
C ASP A 220 -8.29 -18.96 3.99
N SER A 221 -9.24 -19.15 4.91
CA SER A 221 -8.96 -19.46 6.31
C SER A 221 -8.05 -20.68 6.46
N LYS A 222 -8.14 -21.67 5.57
CA LYS A 222 -7.24 -22.84 5.53
C LYS A 222 -5.78 -22.43 5.28
N GLN A 223 -5.54 -21.44 4.44
CA GLN A 223 -4.21 -20.93 4.14
C GLN A 223 -3.64 -20.16 5.34
N HIS A 224 -4.46 -19.36 6.03
CA HIS A 224 -4.07 -18.73 7.28
C HIS A 224 -3.67 -19.75 8.35
N ILE A 225 -4.51 -20.78 8.56
CA ILE A 225 -4.26 -21.84 9.54
C ILE A 225 -2.95 -22.59 9.20
N ALA A 226 -2.72 -22.89 7.92
CA ALA A 226 -1.48 -23.53 7.48
C ALA A 226 -0.24 -22.69 7.82
N GLN A 227 -0.28 -21.36 7.61
CA GLN A 227 0.84 -20.49 7.97
C GLN A 227 1.05 -20.37 9.48
N LEU A 228 -0.02 -20.41 10.30
CA LEU A 228 0.11 -20.39 11.76
C LEU A 228 0.91 -21.58 12.29
N SER A 229 0.76 -22.75 11.68
CA SER A 229 1.56 -23.95 12.03
C SER A 229 3.04 -23.87 11.64
N GLN A 230 3.43 -22.88 10.81
CA GLN A 230 4.78 -22.71 10.27
C GLN A 230 5.52 -21.48 10.84
N GLY A 231 5.01 -20.91 11.95
CA GLY A 231 5.59 -19.73 12.59
C GLY A 231 4.79 -18.43 12.39
N GLY A 232 3.72 -18.47 11.60
CA GLY A 232 2.80 -17.35 11.38
C GLY A 232 3.32 -16.33 10.36
N GLU A 233 2.39 -15.65 9.70
CA GLU A 233 2.63 -14.55 8.76
C GLU A 233 1.85 -13.33 9.26
N LEU A 234 2.38 -12.10 9.12
CA LEU A 234 1.71 -10.88 9.58
C LEU A 234 0.26 -10.79 9.07
N ALA A 235 0.01 -11.11 7.80
CA ALA A 235 -1.33 -11.14 7.24
C ALA A 235 -2.30 -12.08 8.01
N SER A 236 -1.80 -13.17 8.59
CA SER A 236 -2.62 -14.08 9.41
C SER A 236 -2.94 -13.49 10.78
N PHE A 237 -2.01 -12.75 11.39
CA PHE A 237 -2.28 -12.02 12.64
C PHE A 237 -3.28 -10.87 12.41
N VAL A 238 -3.16 -10.15 11.30
CA VAL A 238 -4.13 -9.12 10.89
C VAL A 238 -5.51 -9.73 10.67
N TRP A 239 -5.60 -10.87 9.98
CA TRP A 239 -6.86 -11.60 9.79
C TRP A 239 -7.54 -11.97 11.13
N LEU A 240 -6.79 -12.55 12.07
CA LEU A 240 -7.30 -12.89 13.40
C LEU A 240 -7.77 -11.64 14.16
N PHE A 241 -7.00 -10.54 14.08
CA PHE A 241 -7.35 -9.31 14.78
C PHE A 241 -8.59 -8.64 14.17
N MET A 242 -8.74 -8.66 12.84
CA MET A 242 -9.97 -8.22 12.17
C MET A 242 -11.20 -9.07 12.57
N ALA A 243 -11.02 -10.38 12.73
CA ALA A 243 -12.09 -11.25 13.23
C ALA A 243 -12.49 -10.90 14.67
N HIS A 244 -11.50 -10.63 15.55
CA HIS A 244 -11.74 -10.19 16.92
C HIS A 244 -12.48 -8.85 17.01
N LEU A 245 -12.16 -7.91 16.11
CA LEU A 245 -12.83 -6.61 16.02
C LEU A 245 -14.20 -6.64 15.31
N GLY A 246 -14.67 -7.81 14.87
CA GLY A 246 -15.96 -7.94 14.19
C GLY A 246 -16.00 -7.37 12.76
N ILE A 247 -14.84 -7.05 12.18
CA ILE A 247 -14.73 -6.45 10.83
C ILE A 247 -14.31 -7.45 9.76
N GLY A 248 -13.94 -8.69 10.09
CA GLY A 248 -13.59 -9.72 9.10
C GLY A 248 -14.78 -10.34 8.36
N LYS A 249 -14.52 -10.95 7.19
CA LYS A 249 -15.49 -11.69 6.35
C LYS A 249 -16.20 -12.82 7.10
N HIS A 250 -15.53 -13.38 8.10
CA HIS A 250 -16.02 -14.45 8.98
C HIS A 250 -16.35 -13.98 10.40
N ALA A 251 -16.50 -12.67 10.62
CA ALA A 251 -16.94 -12.14 11.90
C ALA A 251 -18.33 -12.68 12.24
N THR A 252 -18.39 -13.73 13.05
CA THR A 252 -19.57 -14.08 13.83
C THR A 252 -19.61 -13.07 14.97
N MET A 253 -20.53 -12.12 14.92
CA MET A 253 -20.76 -11.23 16.05
C MET A 253 -21.21 -12.08 17.26
N HIS A 254 -20.29 -12.33 18.18
CA HIS A 254 -20.68 -12.55 19.57
C HIS A 254 -20.86 -11.17 20.18
N HIS A 255 -22.11 -10.74 20.32
CA HIS A 255 -22.44 -9.70 21.28
C HIS A 255 -21.95 -10.16 22.66
N PRO A 256 -21.09 -9.41 23.36
CA PRO A 256 -20.98 -9.60 24.80
C PRO A 256 -22.33 -9.18 25.40
N ALA A 257 -22.93 -10.12 26.13
CA ALA A 257 -24.10 -9.88 26.98
C ALA A 257 -23.75 -8.95 28.15
#